data_AF-A0AAE1X741-F1
#
_entry.id   AF-A0AAE1X741-F1
#
_cell.length_a   1.000
_cell.length_b   1.000
_cell.length_c   1.000
_cell.angle_alpha   90.00
_cell.angle_beta   90.00
_cell.angle_gamma   90.00
#
_symmetry.space_group_name_H-M   'P 1'
#
loop_
_entity.id
_entity.type
_entity.pdbx_description
1 polymer ?
#
loop_
_entity_poly.entity_id
_entity_poly.type
_entity_poly.pdbx_seq_one_letter_code
_entity_poly.pdbx_strand_id
1 'polypeptide(L)'
;MRRVHDRSVVDCNDAGAEFIEARVQAPLSDALQEPIVEQLKHFTVDTAAGALPGAALVTVKVTFFDCGGIAIGVCVSHKLADGTSIMTFLNAWAAACRGEAEFLRFSLDLANYFPPREFLDYSAVFRKLKSNEKKITTKRFVFDKEKLEALKQVATSSSGSNVKNPTRVEVVSAFIWKHFIDMAKSENPEGKKTFAASHAVSLRGRTSPPLDLENVFGNCFMSTTAFSQN
;
A
#
# COMPACT_ATOMS: atom_id res chain seq x y z
N MET A 1 -19.32 -7.36 -6.98
CA MET A 1 -19.25 -5.89 -7.11
C MET A 1 -18.44 -5.53 -8.35
N ARG A 2 -18.99 -4.71 -9.24
CA ARG A 2 -18.26 -4.19 -10.41
C ARG A 2 -18.28 -2.67 -10.40
N ARG A 3 -17.31 -2.08 -11.10
CA ARG A 3 -17.24 -0.62 -11.27
C ARG A 3 -18.25 -0.15 -12.33
N VAL A 4 -19.05 0.86 -11.98
CA VAL A 4 -19.97 1.54 -12.90
C VAL A 4 -19.20 2.46 -13.85
N HIS A 5 -19.77 2.69 -15.03
CA HIS A 5 -19.25 3.57 -16.09
C HIS A 5 -18.83 4.97 -15.58
N ASP A 6 -19.52 5.49 -14.56
CA ASP A 6 -19.16 6.72 -13.86
C ASP A 6 -18.29 6.45 -12.63
N ARG A 7 -17.19 7.18 -12.49
CA ARG A 7 -15.92 6.71 -11.88
C ARG A 7 -15.90 6.65 -10.35
N SER A 8 -17.03 6.87 -9.68
CA SER A 8 -17.17 7.11 -8.23
C SER A 8 -18.19 6.22 -7.52
N VAL A 9 -18.89 5.33 -8.22
CA VAL A 9 -19.91 4.44 -7.63
C VAL A 9 -19.56 2.97 -7.87
N VAL A 10 -19.87 2.13 -6.88
CA VAL A 10 -19.77 0.67 -6.95
C VAL A 10 -21.16 0.10 -7.18
N ASP A 11 -21.30 -0.74 -8.20
CA ASP A 11 -22.52 -1.52 -8.42
C ASP A 11 -22.41 -2.84 -7.67
N CYS A 12 -23.24 -2.96 -6.63
CA CYS A 12 -23.40 -4.16 -5.80
C CYS A 12 -24.36 -5.16 -6.47
N ASN A 13 -24.00 -5.58 -7.67
CA ASN A 13 -24.77 -6.52 -8.50
C ASN A 13 -24.40 -8.00 -8.30
N ASP A 14 -23.69 -8.33 -7.21
CA ASP A 14 -23.24 -9.69 -6.90
C ASP A 14 -22.48 -10.42 -8.02
N ALA A 15 -21.89 -9.70 -8.98
CA ALA A 15 -21.07 -10.30 -10.04
C ALA A 15 -19.76 -10.96 -9.55
N GLY A 16 -19.57 -11.06 -8.23
CA GLY A 16 -18.49 -11.78 -7.59
C GLY A 16 -17.17 -11.02 -7.45
N ALA A 17 -16.26 -11.63 -6.69
CA ALA A 17 -14.82 -11.42 -6.79
C ALA A 17 -14.25 -12.46 -7.77
N GLU A 18 -13.17 -12.12 -8.45
CA GLU A 18 -12.49 -13.07 -9.34
C GLU A 18 -11.59 -13.99 -8.52
N PHE A 19 -11.70 -15.30 -8.74
CA PHE A 19 -10.91 -16.31 -8.05
C PHE A 19 -10.21 -17.19 -9.10
N ILE A 20 -8.88 -17.23 -9.05
CA ILE A 20 -8.04 -17.93 -10.03
C ILE A 20 -7.20 -18.98 -9.31
N GLU A 21 -7.22 -20.20 -9.82
CA GLU A 21 -6.33 -21.26 -9.41
C GLU A 21 -5.18 -21.42 -10.41
N ALA A 22 -3.98 -21.65 -9.90
CA ALA A 22 -2.79 -21.91 -10.68
C ALA A 22 -1.94 -22.99 -10.03
N ARG A 23 -1.07 -23.62 -10.81
CA ARG A 23 -0.11 -24.62 -10.33
C ARG A 23 1.29 -24.31 -10.87
N VAL A 24 2.29 -24.48 -10.01
CA VAL A 24 3.70 -24.35 -10.35
C VAL A 24 4.38 -25.69 -10.09
N GLN A 25 5.04 -26.22 -11.11
CA GLN A 25 5.80 -27.48 -11.05
C GLN A 25 7.18 -27.25 -10.42
N ALA A 26 7.20 -26.80 -9.17
CA ALA A 26 8.39 -26.56 -8.38
C ALA A 26 8.03 -26.56 -6.88
N PRO A 27 8.99 -26.75 -5.97
CA PRO A 27 8.76 -26.49 -4.55
C PRO A 27 8.68 -24.97 -4.29
N LEU A 28 7.91 -24.59 -3.26
CA LEU A 28 7.76 -23.19 -2.83
C LEU A 28 9.10 -22.54 -2.45
N SER A 29 10.06 -23.31 -1.95
CA SER A 29 11.41 -22.84 -1.60
C SER A 29 12.10 -22.12 -2.75
N ASP A 30 11.91 -22.60 -3.98
CA ASP A 30 12.59 -22.06 -5.16
C ASP A 30 12.10 -20.65 -5.47
N ALA A 31 10.83 -20.36 -5.15
CA ALA A 31 10.26 -19.02 -5.25
C ALA A 31 10.70 -18.07 -4.11
N LEU A 32 11.24 -18.60 -3.01
CA LEU A 32 11.56 -17.84 -1.79
C LEU A 32 13.05 -17.59 -1.57
N GLN A 33 13.96 -18.37 -2.17
CA GLN A 33 15.41 -18.28 -1.91
C GLN A 33 16.00 -16.91 -2.24
N GLU A 34 15.62 -16.33 -3.38
CA GLU A 34 15.95 -14.96 -3.73
C GLU A 34 14.75 -14.35 -4.45
N PRO A 35 13.78 -13.76 -3.71
CA PRO A 35 12.58 -13.24 -4.34
C PRO A 35 12.98 -12.02 -5.17
N ILE A 36 13.18 -12.26 -6.48
CA ILE A 36 13.21 -11.21 -7.48
C ILE A 36 11.83 -10.58 -7.39
N VAL A 37 11.76 -9.34 -6.89
CA VAL A 37 10.48 -8.68 -6.59
C VAL A 37 9.60 -8.64 -7.85
N GLU A 38 10.23 -8.51 -9.01
CA GLU A 38 9.57 -8.54 -10.31
C GLU A 38 8.94 -9.90 -10.65
N GLN A 39 9.37 -11.01 -10.04
CA GLN A 39 8.76 -12.33 -10.21
C GLN A 39 7.55 -12.54 -9.29
N LEU A 40 7.45 -11.81 -8.18
CA LEU A 40 6.29 -11.93 -7.28
C LEU A 40 4.96 -11.57 -7.97
N LYS A 41 5.01 -10.76 -9.04
CA LYS A 41 3.85 -10.44 -9.87
C LYS A 41 3.18 -11.68 -10.47
N HIS A 42 3.91 -12.78 -10.65
CA HIS A 42 3.37 -14.04 -11.17
C HIS A 42 2.37 -14.69 -10.21
N PHE A 43 2.44 -14.37 -8.91
CA PHE A 43 1.48 -14.86 -7.91
C PHE A 43 0.25 -13.96 -7.77
N THR A 44 0.24 -12.81 -8.43
CA THR A 44 -0.89 -11.88 -8.49
C THR A 44 -1.50 -11.83 -9.88
N VAL A 45 -2.64 -11.16 -10.02
CA VAL A 45 -3.21 -10.84 -11.34
C VAL A 45 -2.68 -9.49 -11.80
N ASP A 46 -2.39 -9.37 -13.10
CA ASP A 46 -1.96 -8.10 -13.67
C ASP A 46 -3.09 -7.08 -13.60
N THR A 47 -2.94 -6.11 -12.69
CA THR A 47 -3.97 -5.12 -12.37
C THR A 47 -4.06 -3.99 -13.40
N ALA A 48 -3.25 -4.00 -14.47
CA ALA A 48 -3.44 -3.08 -15.60
C ALA A 48 -4.88 -3.15 -16.17
N ALA A 49 -5.55 -4.31 -16.04
CA ALA A 49 -6.95 -4.51 -16.42
C ALA A 49 -7.99 -3.88 -15.46
N GLY A 50 -7.64 -3.61 -14.20
CA GLY A 50 -8.55 -3.06 -13.18
C GLY A 50 -8.99 -1.61 -13.42
N ALA A 51 -8.41 -0.95 -14.43
CA ALA A 51 -8.79 0.39 -14.85
C ALA A 51 -10.05 0.43 -15.74
N LEU A 52 -10.49 -0.72 -16.29
CA LEU A 52 -11.60 -0.81 -17.24
C LEU A 52 -12.98 -0.88 -16.55
N PRO A 53 -14.04 -0.30 -17.15
CA PRO A 53 -15.41 -0.50 -16.69
C PRO A 53 -15.76 -2.01 -16.63
N GLY A 54 -16.45 -2.43 -15.56
CA GLY A 54 -16.84 -3.83 -15.40
C GLY A 54 -15.75 -4.79 -14.90
N ALA A 55 -14.53 -4.33 -14.64
CA ALA A 55 -13.48 -5.14 -14.02
C ALA A 55 -13.82 -5.53 -12.57
N ALA A 56 -13.33 -6.69 -12.11
CA ALA A 56 -13.46 -7.12 -10.74
C ALA A 56 -12.73 -6.15 -9.79
N LEU A 57 -13.38 -5.80 -8.68
CA LEU A 57 -12.78 -4.91 -7.66
C LEU A 57 -11.87 -5.65 -6.69
N VAL A 58 -12.05 -6.96 -6.59
CA VAL A 58 -11.27 -7.89 -5.78
C VAL A 58 -10.96 -9.10 -6.65
N THR A 59 -9.68 -9.45 -6.71
CA THR A 59 -9.19 -10.65 -7.39
C THR A 59 -8.28 -11.41 -6.44
N VAL A 60 -8.48 -12.72 -6.36
CA VAL A 60 -7.68 -13.65 -5.57
C VAL A 60 -7.07 -14.68 -6.51
N LYS A 61 -5.76 -14.91 -6.38
CA LYS A 61 -5.06 -15.98 -7.08
C LYS A 61 -4.43 -16.93 -6.07
N VAL A 62 -4.81 -18.19 -6.14
CA VAL A 62 -4.23 -19.27 -5.33
C VAL A 62 -3.32 -20.10 -6.23
N THR A 63 -2.04 -20.19 -5.86
CA THR A 63 -1.03 -20.93 -6.62
C THR A 63 -0.52 -22.09 -5.78
N PHE A 64 -0.72 -23.31 -6.27
CA PHE A 64 -0.29 -24.55 -5.63
C PHE A 64 1.09 -24.98 -6.14
N PHE A 65 1.96 -25.42 -5.24
CA PHE A 65 3.29 -25.94 -5.53
C PHE A 65 3.33 -27.47 -5.33
N ASP A 66 4.23 -28.17 -6.01
CA ASP A 66 4.33 -29.64 -5.94
C ASP A 66 4.71 -30.14 -4.54
N CYS A 67 5.39 -29.31 -3.74
CA CYS A 67 5.71 -29.62 -2.36
C CYS A 67 4.52 -29.45 -1.38
N GLY A 68 3.32 -29.16 -1.86
CA GLY A 68 2.13 -28.84 -1.06
C GLY A 68 2.08 -27.40 -0.52
N GLY A 69 3.08 -26.57 -0.85
CA GLY A 69 3.07 -25.14 -0.52
C GLY A 69 2.04 -24.36 -1.32
N ILE A 70 1.59 -23.23 -0.79
CA ILE A 70 0.58 -22.36 -1.43
C ILE A 70 1.05 -20.91 -1.38
N ALA A 71 0.89 -20.19 -2.50
CA ALA A 71 0.96 -18.73 -2.54
C ALA A 71 -0.44 -18.15 -2.81
N ILE A 72 -0.85 -17.16 -2.02
CA ILE A 72 -2.12 -16.46 -2.18
C ILE A 72 -1.82 -15.00 -2.55
N GLY A 73 -2.10 -14.62 -3.79
CA GLY A 73 -2.04 -13.24 -4.24
C GLY A 73 -3.42 -12.60 -4.17
N VAL A 74 -3.51 -11.42 -3.54
CA VAL A 74 -4.76 -10.66 -3.42
C VAL A 74 -4.57 -9.28 -4.03
N CYS A 75 -5.46 -8.93 -4.95
CA CYS A 75 -5.53 -7.61 -5.57
C CYS A 75 -6.87 -6.97 -5.23
N VAL A 76 -6.83 -5.81 -4.56
CA VAL A 76 -8.01 -5.01 -4.23
C VAL A 76 -7.85 -3.64 -4.86
N SER A 77 -8.90 -3.16 -5.52
CA SER A 77 -8.92 -1.80 -6.08
C SER A 77 -8.69 -0.77 -4.97
N HIS A 78 -7.62 0.02 -5.08
CA HIS A 78 -7.33 1.09 -4.11
C HIS A 78 -8.42 2.19 -4.10
N LYS A 79 -9.32 2.22 -5.09
CA LYS A 79 -10.53 3.08 -5.02
C LYS A 79 -11.49 2.66 -3.92
N LEU A 80 -11.51 1.36 -3.60
CA LEU A 80 -12.42 0.78 -2.62
C LEU A 80 -11.82 0.80 -1.21
N ALA A 81 -10.53 0.51 -1.07
CA ALA A 81 -9.93 0.15 0.21
C ALA A 81 -8.53 0.76 0.39
N ASP A 82 -8.24 1.23 1.60
CA ASP A 82 -6.87 1.46 2.06
C ASP A 82 -6.26 0.18 2.66
N GLY A 83 -4.98 0.25 3.06
CA GLY A 83 -4.26 -0.88 3.65
C GLY A 83 -4.96 -1.49 4.86
N THR A 84 -5.53 -0.67 5.76
CA THR A 84 -6.28 -1.14 6.93
C THR A 84 -7.51 -1.94 6.50
N SER A 85 -8.28 -1.41 5.55
CA SER A 85 -9.48 -2.07 5.03
C SER A 85 -9.16 -3.40 4.36
N ILE A 86 -8.05 -3.48 3.60
CA ILE A 86 -7.58 -4.74 3.01
C ILE A 86 -7.25 -5.76 4.12
N MET A 87 -6.58 -5.35 5.20
CA MET A 87 -6.30 -6.25 6.33
C MET A 87 -7.58 -6.72 7.03
N THR A 88 -8.57 -5.84 7.21
CA THR A 88 -9.88 -6.22 7.75
C THR A 88 -10.56 -7.28 6.88
N PHE A 89 -10.54 -7.11 5.55
CA PHE A 89 -11.06 -8.11 4.61
C PHE A 89 -10.33 -9.46 4.74
N LEU A 90 -8.99 -9.46 4.77
CA LEU A 90 -8.21 -10.69 4.89
C LEU A 90 -8.46 -11.41 6.21
N ASN A 91 -8.56 -10.67 7.32
CA ASN A 91 -8.86 -11.23 8.63
C ASN A 91 -10.25 -11.85 8.66
N ALA A 92 -11.26 -11.15 8.12
CA ALA A 92 -12.62 -11.66 8.02
C ALA A 92 -12.71 -12.89 7.12
N TRP A 93 -12.02 -12.90 5.97
CA TRP A 93 -11.96 -14.04 5.08
C TRP A 93 -11.30 -15.25 5.75
N ALA A 94 -10.19 -15.05 6.45
CA ALA A 94 -9.50 -16.11 7.18
C ALA A 94 -10.35 -16.67 8.34
N ALA A 95 -11.06 -15.81 9.08
CA ALA A 95 -11.98 -16.22 10.15
C ALA A 95 -13.16 -17.06 9.59
N ALA A 96 -13.75 -16.63 8.48
CA ALA A 96 -14.79 -17.38 7.79
C ALA A 96 -14.30 -18.76 7.34
N CYS A 97 -13.08 -18.86 6.80
CA CYS A 97 -12.49 -20.16 6.44
C CYS A 97 -12.25 -21.08 7.65
N ARG A 98 -12.10 -20.53 8.87
CA ARG A 98 -12.00 -21.32 10.11
C ARG A 98 -13.36 -21.66 10.73
N GLY A 99 -14.46 -21.17 10.18
CA GLY A 99 -15.80 -21.39 10.71
C GLY A 99 -16.12 -20.56 11.96
N GLU A 100 -15.43 -19.44 12.18
CA GLU A 100 -15.74 -18.54 13.29
C GLU A 100 -17.09 -17.85 13.08
N ALA A 101 -17.96 -17.88 14.10
CA ALA A 101 -19.33 -17.38 14.03
C ALA A 101 -19.44 -15.84 14.06
N GLU A 102 -18.45 -15.17 14.64
CA GLU A 102 -18.36 -13.70 14.67
C GLU A 102 -17.36 -13.22 13.61
N PHE A 103 -17.84 -12.87 12.43
CA PHE A 103 -17.01 -12.16 11.46
C PHE A 103 -16.95 -10.67 11.85
N LEU A 104 -15.78 -10.05 11.65
CA LEU A 104 -15.59 -8.61 11.84
C LEU A 104 -16.67 -7.84 11.07
N ARG A 105 -17.54 -7.14 11.81
CA ARG A 105 -18.54 -6.25 11.21
C ARG A 105 -17.86 -4.94 10.88
N PHE A 106 -17.63 -4.72 9.59
CA PHE A 106 -17.28 -3.41 9.08
C PHE A 106 -18.50 -2.73 8.46
N SER A 107 -18.56 -1.41 8.57
CA SER A 107 -19.56 -0.58 7.91
C SER A 107 -19.01 -0.05 6.58
N LEU A 108 -19.89 0.15 5.59
CA LEU A 108 -19.57 0.80 4.31
C LEU A 108 -19.99 2.28 4.28
N ASP A 109 -20.20 2.89 5.44
CA ASP A 109 -20.78 4.23 5.61
C ASP A 109 -19.76 5.36 5.51
N LEU A 110 -18.60 5.14 4.88
CA LEU A 110 -17.53 6.14 4.80
C LEU A 110 -18.00 7.47 4.20
N ALA A 111 -18.91 7.41 3.23
CA ALA A 111 -19.51 8.58 2.59
C ALA A 111 -20.31 9.47 3.56
N ASN A 112 -20.79 8.94 4.69
CA ASN A 112 -21.49 9.72 5.72
C ASN A 112 -20.52 10.63 6.48
N TYR A 113 -19.25 10.23 6.62
CA TYR A 113 -18.21 11.01 7.27
C TYR A 113 -17.48 11.94 6.26
N PHE A 114 -17.26 11.45 5.05
CA PHE A 114 -16.56 12.17 3.98
C PHE A 114 -17.41 12.14 2.70
N PRO A 115 -18.42 13.03 2.58
CA PRO A 115 -19.33 13.01 1.43
C PRO A 115 -18.55 13.30 0.14
N PRO A 116 -18.85 12.56 -0.94
CA PRO A 116 -18.20 12.79 -2.22
C PRO A 116 -18.50 14.21 -2.71
N ARG A 117 -17.45 14.92 -3.13
CA ARG A 117 -17.56 16.22 -3.80
C ARG A 117 -17.24 16.04 -5.27
N GLU A 118 -17.77 16.89 -6.14
CA GLU A 118 -17.35 16.95 -7.55
C GLU A 118 -15.84 17.13 -7.60
N PHE A 119 -15.15 16.07 -8.03
CA PHE A 119 -13.71 15.98 -7.94
C PHE A 119 -13.11 16.56 -9.22
N LEU A 120 -12.17 17.50 -9.08
CA LEU A 120 -11.25 17.85 -10.16
C LEU A 120 -10.58 16.56 -10.64
N ASP A 121 -10.48 16.34 -11.95
CA ASP A 121 -9.96 15.11 -12.52
C ASP A 121 -8.46 14.90 -12.20
N TYR A 122 -8.17 14.34 -11.01
CA TYR A 122 -6.82 13.96 -10.57
C TYR A 122 -6.19 12.91 -11.50
N SER A 123 -6.96 12.25 -12.38
CA SER A 123 -6.39 11.34 -13.36
C SER A 123 -5.41 12.06 -14.30
N ALA A 124 -5.59 13.35 -14.55
CA ALA A 124 -4.64 14.15 -15.31
C ALA A 124 -3.28 14.33 -14.61
N VAL A 125 -3.27 14.46 -13.27
CA VAL A 125 -2.06 14.59 -12.46
C VAL A 125 -1.28 13.27 -12.42
N PHE A 126 -1.97 12.15 -12.18
CA PHE A 126 -1.32 10.82 -12.18
C PHE A 126 -0.89 10.36 -13.58
N ARG A 127 -1.60 10.77 -14.64
CA ARG A 127 -1.21 10.50 -16.03
C ARG A 127 0.09 11.21 -16.43
N LYS A 128 0.32 12.45 -15.95
CA LYS A 128 1.61 13.15 -16.16
C LYS A 128 2.78 12.47 -15.46
N LEU A 129 2.57 11.83 -14.30
CA LEU A 129 3.62 11.08 -13.60
C LEU A 129 4.03 9.79 -14.33
N LYS A 130 3.11 9.19 -15.11
CA LYS A 130 3.38 7.97 -15.89
C LYS A 130 4.14 8.20 -17.19
N SER A 131 4.30 9.44 -17.68
CA SER A 131 4.85 9.69 -19.02
C SER A 131 6.39 9.67 -19.11
N ASN A 132 7.10 9.48 -18.01
CA ASN A 132 8.55 9.35 -18.02
C ASN A 132 8.92 7.87 -17.87
N GLU A 133 8.94 7.15 -19.00
CA GLU A 133 9.38 5.76 -19.11
C GLU A 133 10.88 5.63 -18.81
N LYS A 134 11.26 5.81 -17.53
CA LYS A 134 12.56 5.38 -17.03
C LYS A 134 12.43 3.93 -16.60
N LYS A 135 13.44 3.12 -16.90
CA LYS A 135 13.54 1.76 -16.38
C LYS A 135 13.66 1.81 -14.86
N ILE A 136 12.57 1.52 -14.15
CA ILE A 136 12.53 1.42 -12.69
C ILE A 136 12.83 -0.04 -12.31
N THR A 137 13.74 -0.24 -11.37
CA THR A 137 14.01 -1.54 -10.75
C THR A 137 13.58 -1.50 -9.29
N THR A 138 13.00 -2.57 -8.76
CA THR A 138 12.58 -2.63 -7.37
C THR A 138 13.51 -3.56 -6.58
N LYS A 139 13.95 -3.11 -5.41
CA LYS A 139 14.83 -3.89 -4.51
C LYS A 139 14.25 -3.89 -3.10
N ARG A 140 14.49 -4.99 -2.37
CA ARG A 140 14.11 -5.16 -0.97
C ARG A 140 15.31 -4.86 -0.08
N PHE A 141 15.20 -3.80 0.73
CA PHE A 141 16.21 -3.46 1.74
C PHE A 141 15.73 -3.93 3.11
N VAL A 142 16.56 -4.72 3.80
CA VAL A 142 16.22 -5.31 5.10
C VAL A 142 17.01 -4.62 6.21
N PHE A 143 16.26 -3.98 7.12
CA PHE A 143 16.76 -3.37 8.35
C PHE A 143 16.42 -4.31 9.52
N ASP A 144 17.39 -5.13 9.89
CA ASP A 144 17.34 -5.98 11.08
C ASP A 144 17.42 -5.15 12.37
N LYS A 145 17.33 -5.84 13.50
CA LYS A 145 17.32 -5.22 14.83
C LYS A 145 18.59 -4.38 15.06
N GLU A 146 19.74 -4.93 14.71
CA GLU A 146 21.04 -4.31 14.91
C GLU A 146 21.16 -3.01 14.11
N LYS A 147 20.77 -3.02 12.82
CA LYS A 147 20.73 -1.81 11.98
C LYS A 147 19.74 -0.78 12.51
N LEU A 148 18.56 -1.20 12.97
CA LEU A 148 17.56 -0.29 13.52
C LEU A 148 18.07 0.41 14.79
N GLU A 149 18.73 -0.31 15.70
CA GLU A 149 19.30 0.28 16.91
C GLU A 149 20.45 1.24 16.57
N ALA A 150 21.31 0.89 15.60
CA ALA A 150 22.34 1.80 15.12
C ALA A 150 21.75 3.11 14.54
N LEU A 151 20.69 3.01 13.73
CA LEU A 151 20.01 4.19 13.18
C LEU A 151 19.38 5.07 14.26
N LYS A 152 18.75 4.46 15.27
CA LYS A 152 18.20 5.20 16.41
C LYS A 152 19.27 5.94 17.19
N GLN A 153 20.41 5.29 17.47
CA GLN A 153 21.54 5.92 18.16
C GLN A 153 22.05 7.14 17.39
N VAL A 154 22.26 7.02 16.08
CA VAL A 154 22.69 8.14 15.23
C VAL A 154 21.70 9.31 15.31
N ALA A 155 20.39 9.02 15.24
CA ALA A 155 19.34 10.04 15.31
C ALA A 155 19.32 10.79 16.66
N THR A 156 19.60 10.10 17.77
CA THR A 156 19.59 10.69 19.12
C THR A 156 20.91 11.36 19.52
N SER A 157 22.04 10.90 18.98
CA SER A 157 23.38 11.37 19.37
C SER A 157 23.93 12.51 18.51
N SER A 158 23.21 12.91 17.46
CA SER A 158 23.62 14.02 16.59
C SER A 158 23.62 15.35 17.35
N SER A 159 24.72 16.11 17.26
CA SER A 159 24.86 17.42 17.91
C SER A 159 23.70 18.36 17.54
N GLY A 160 22.98 18.85 18.55
CA GLY A 160 21.81 19.72 18.36
C GLY A 160 20.49 18.97 18.05
N SER A 161 20.48 17.63 18.12
CA SER A 161 19.25 16.85 17.95
C SER A 161 18.33 16.99 19.16
N ASN A 162 17.08 17.41 18.90
CA ASN A 162 15.98 17.36 19.87
C ASN A 162 15.17 16.06 19.77
N VAL A 163 15.61 15.11 18.93
CA VAL A 163 14.88 13.86 18.68
C VAL A 163 15.01 12.94 19.89
N LYS A 164 13.88 12.67 20.55
CA LYS A 164 13.80 11.72 21.67
C LYS A 164 13.01 10.50 21.24
N ASN A 165 13.58 9.31 21.41
CA ASN A 165 12.91 8.02 21.19
C ASN A 165 12.26 7.86 19.80
N PRO A 166 13.02 8.00 18.69
CA PRO A 166 12.44 7.88 17.36
C PRO A 166 11.94 6.45 17.10
N THR A 167 10.80 6.36 16.41
CA THR A 167 10.20 5.09 15.98
C THR A 167 11.02 4.43 14.88
N ARG A 168 10.80 3.11 14.68
CA ARG A 168 11.44 2.36 13.59
C ARG A 168 11.12 2.95 12.20
N VAL A 169 9.89 3.44 12.02
CA VAL A 169 9.45 4.02 10.74
C VAL A 169 10.18 5.34 10.50
N GLU A 170 10.25 6.21 11.51
CA GLU A 170 10.93 7.51 11.38
C GLU A 170 12.40 7.36 11.02
N VAL A 171 13.15 6.48 11.72
CA VAL A 171 14.60 6.33 11.45
C VAL A 171 14.88 5.73 10.08
N VAL A 172 14.08 4.77 9.63
CA VAL A 172 14.26 4.15 8.30
C VAL A 172 13.86 5.14 7.20
N SER A 173 12.74 5.84 7.35
CA SER A 173 12.31 6.86 6.38
C SER A 173 13.30 8.00 6.27
N ALA A 174 13.80 8.51 7.40
CA ALA A 174 14.82 9.57 7.41
C ALA A 174 16.12 9.11 6.75
N PHE A 175 16.59 7.90 7.04
CA PHE A 175 17.77 7.32 6.41
C PHE A 175 17.63 7.23 4.89
N ILE A 176 16.52 6.65 4.41
CA ILE A 176 16.24 6.52 2.97
C ILE A 176 16.14 7.90 2.33
N TRP A 177 15.38 8.82 2.93
CA TRP A 177 15.16 10.17 2.38
C TRP A 177 16.47 10.95 2.28
N LYS A 178 17.33 10.88 3.30
CA LYS A 178 18.65 11.52 3.31
C LYS A 178 19.50 11.03 2.13
N HIS A 179 19.56 9.73 1.89
CA HIS A 179 20.31 9.19 0.75
C HIS A 179 19.70 9.55 -0.61
N PHE A 180 18.37 9.66 -0.72
CA PHE A 180 17.73 10.18 -1.93
C PHE A 180 18.09 11.65 -2.20
N ILE A 181 18.12 12.47 -1.14
CA ILE A 181 18.53 13.87 -1.23
C ILE A 181 20.00 13.97 -1.67
N ASP A 182 20.89 13.21 -1.03
CA ASP A 182 22.33 13.20 -1.35
C ASP A 182 22.56 12.83 -2.83
N MET A 183 21.87 11.78 -3.33
CA MET A 183 21.92 11.37 -4.74
C MET A 183 21.37 12.44 -5.70
N ALA A 184 20.23 13.05 -5.37
CA ALA A 184 19.64 14.05 -6.24
C ALA A 184 20.44 15.37 -6.30
N LYS A 185 21.23 15.65 -5.25
CA LYS A 185 22.20 16.77 -5.21
C LYS A 185 23.45 16.45 -6.03
N SER A 186 23.96 15.23 -5.99
CA SER A 186 25.15 14.85 -6.77
C SER A 186 24.87 14.89 -8.29
N GLU A 187 23.64 14.58 -8.72
CA GLU A 187 23.24 14.69 -10.13
C GLU A 187 23.04 16.12 -10.64
N ASN A 188 22.69 17.07 -9.76
CA ASN A 188 22.51 18.47 -10.12
C ASN A 188 22.86 19.40 -8.93
N PRO A 189 24.15 19.69 -8.73
CA PRO A 189 24.63 20.43 -7.56
C PRO A 189 24.13 21.89 -7.48
N GLU A 190 23.89 22.52 -8.63
CA GLU A 190 23.50 23.94 -8.74
C GLU A 190 21.97 24.15 -8.73
N GLY A 191 21.19 23.07 -8.84
CA GLY A 191 19.74 23.13 -8.90
C GLY A 191 19.10 23.38 -7.53
N LYS A 192 18.44 24.53 -7.35
CA LYS A 192 17.51 24.74 -6.23
C LYS A 192 16.35 23.74 -6.36
N LYS A 193 16.26 22.81 -5.41
CA LYS A 193 15.20 21.79 -5.34
C LYS A 193 14.62 21.74 -3.94
N THR A 194 13.30 21.63 -3.88
CA THR A 194 12.60 21.24 -2.66
C THR A 194 12.40 19.73 -2.70
N PHE A 195 12.90 19.05 -1.67
CA PHE A 195 12.68 17.63 -1.47
C PHE A 195 11.49 17.43 -0.54
N ALA A 196 10.62 16.49 -0.89
CA ALA A 196 9.47 16.13 -0.09
C ALA A 196 9.47 14.62 0.18
N ALA A 197 9.22 14.22 1.41
CA ALA A 197 8.92 12.84 1.78
C ALA A 197 7.51 12.79 2.38
N SER A 198 6.65 11.93 1.84
CA SER A 198 5.26 11.81 2.27
C SER A 198 4.95 10.42 2.81
N HIS A 199 4.19 10.36 3.90
CA HIS A 199 3.64 9.13 4.46
C HIS A 199 2.11 9.17 4.42
N ALA A 200 1.49 8.10 3.91
CA ALA A 200 0.08 7.85 4.15
C ALA A 200 -0.11 7.35 5.59
N VAL A 201 -0.93 8.04 6.37
CA VAL A 201 -1.23 7.71 7.76
C VAL A 201 -2.75 7.55 7.94
N SER A 202 -3.16 6.51 8.65
CA SER A 202 -4.59 6.26 8.92
C SER A 202 -5.23 7.46 9.65
N LEU A 203 -6.41 7.87 9.22
CA LEU A 203 -7.24 8.85 9.91
C LEU A 203 -8.04 8.23 11.06
N ARG A 204 -8.21 6.89 11.06
CA ARG A 204 -8.86 6.17 12.16
C ARG A 204 -8.13 6.48 13.48
N GLY A 205 -8.89 6.86 14.50
CA GLY A 205 -8.38 7.29 15.80
C GLY A 205 -7.63 8.63 15.82
N ARG A 206 -7.64 9.43 14.74
CA ARG A 206 -6.87 10.68 14.62
C ARG A 206 -7.68 11.92 14.26
N THR A 207 -9.01 11.84 14.25
CA THR A 207 -9.86 12.99 13.89
C THR A 207 -10.16 13.87 15.09
N SER A 208 -10.39 15.16 14.84
CA SER A 208 -10.88 16.14 15.82
C SER A 208 -12.01 16.95 15.19
N PRO A 209 -13.27 16.83 15.66
CA PRO A 209 -13.71 15.97 16.76
C PRO A 209 -13.53 14.45 16.46
N PRO A 210 -13.50 13.59 17.50
CA PRO A 210 -13.40 12.14 17.30
C PRO A 210 -14.57 11.61 16.47
N LEU A 211 -14.25 10.85 15.42
CA LEU A 211 -15.19 10.15 14.55
C LEU A 211 -15.02 8.65 14.76
N ASP A 212 -16.13 7.91 14.77
CA ASP A 212 -16.10 6.45 14.84
C ASP A 212 -15.77 5.85 13.47
N LEU A 213 -14.46 5.73 13.19
CA LEU A 213 -13.94 5.25 11.92
C LEU A 213 -13.23 3.88 12.03
N GLU A 214 -13.08 3.33 13.23
CA GLU A 214 -12.30 2.10 13.46
C GLU A 214 -12.85 0.92 12.65
N ASN A 215 -14.18 0.79 12.58
CA ASN A 215 -14.86 -0.28 11.84
C ASN A 215 -15.39 0.18 10.47
N VAL A 216 -15.02 1.37 10.00
CA VAL A 216 -15.48 1.87 8.71
C VAL A 216 -14.52 1.41 7.62
N PHE A 217 -15.04 0.69 6.63
CA PHE A 217 -14.30 0.19 5.49
C PHE A 217 -14.12 1.30 4.44
N GLY A 218 -12.93 1.40 3.88
CA GLY A 218 -12.61 2.29 2.78
C GLY A 218 -11.40 3.17 3.04
N ASN A 219 -11.11 4.08 2.11
CA ASN A 219 -9.93 4.95 2.18
C ASN A 219 -10.05 5.99 3.29
N CYS A 220 -9.48 5.72 4.46
CA CYS A 220 -9.44 6.64 5.61
C CYS A 220 -7.98 6.94 5.97
N PHE A 221 -7.29 7.68 5.12
CA PHE A 221 -5.92 8.10 5.38
C PHE A 221 -5.70 9.55 4.95
N MET A 222 -4.69 10.17 5.53
CA MET A 222 -4.15 11.45 5.09
C MET A 222 -2.68 11.29 4.73
N SER A 223 -2.15 12.21 3.92
CA SER A 223 -0.72 12.28 3.67
C SER A 223 -0.09 13.30 4.61
N THR A 224 0.95 12.92 5.35
CA THR A 224 1.82 13.83 6.07
C THR A 224 3.11 14.00 5.27
N THR A 225 3.61 15.24 5.16
CA THR A 225 4.78 15.54 4.30
C THR A 225 5.82 16.33 5.07
N ALA A 226 7.06 15.86 5.01
CA ALA A 226 8.23 16.61 5.45
C ALA A 226 8.92 17.23 4.22
N PHE A 227 9.44 18.45 4.39
CA PHE A 227 10.14 19.17 3.33
C PHE A 227 11.58 19.47 3.75
N SER A 228 12.49 19.45 2.77
CA SER A 228 13.87 19.91 2.90
C SER A 228 14.22 20.76 1.69
N GLN A 229 14.82 21.93 1.93
CA GLN A 229 15.25 22.85 0.88
C GLN A 229 16.76 22.95 0.87
N ASN A 230 17.30 23.23 -0.31
CA ASN A 230 18.67 23.70 -0.51
C ASN A 230 18.69 25.21 -0.69
#